data_AF-A0A958HJ61-F1
#
_entry.id   AF-A0A958HJ61-F1
#
_cell.length_a   1.000
_cell.length_b   1.000
_cell.length_c   1.000
_cell.angle_alpha   90.00
_cell.angle_beta   90.00
_cell.angle_gamma   90.00
#
_symmetry.space_group_name_H-M   'P 1'
#
loop_
_entity.id
_entity.type
_entity.pdbx_description
1 polymer ?
#
loop_
_entity_poly.entity_id
_entity_poly.type
_entity_poly.pdbx_seq_one_letter_code
_entity_poly.pdbx_strand_id
1 'polypeptide(L)' 'GVLAGVLSMIPGGLGVQEGSMAGIYALLGVPFQQAVLAAVLFRIVYYFVPYLVSLAFYRRMLRQLPAPETAGAIEP' A
#
# COMPACT_ATOMS: atom_id res chain seq x y z
N GLY A 1 -1.63 15.04 0.98
CA GLY A 1 -0.80 13.92 1.47
C GLY A 1 -0.15 13.17 0.33
N VAL A 2 -0.83 12.15 -0.22
CA VAL A 2 -0.26 11.23 -1.23
C VAL A 2 0.31 11.93 -2.46
N LEU A 3 -0.46 12.81 -3.10
CA LEU A 3 0.01 13.57 -4.27
C LEU A 3 1.25 14.41 -3.95
N ALA A 4 1.28 15.09 -2.80
CA ALA A 4 2.45 15.85 -2.36
C ALA A 4 3.68 14.94 -2.16
N GLY A 5 3.49 13.73 -1.63
CA GLY A 5 4.56 12.74 -1.49
C GLY A 5 5.05 12.13 -2.81
N VAL A 6 4.20 12.04 -3.84
CA VAL A 6 4.61 11.62 -5.19
C VAL A 6 5.39 12.74 -5.88
N LEU A 7 4.89 13.97 -5.79
CA LEU A 7 5.52 15.15 -6.39
C LEU A 7 6.88 15.49 -5.76
N SER A 8 7.13 15.06 -4.52
CA SER A 8 8.40 15.32 -3.86
C SER A 8 9.57 14.47 -4.38
N MET A 9 9.31 13.46 -5.22
CA MET A 9 10.34 12.51 -5.71
C MET A 9 11.12 11.79 -4.60
N ILE A 10 10.65 11.87 -3.34
CA ILE A 10 11.23 11.12 -2.23
C ILE A 10 10.74 9.66 -2.35
N PRO A 11 11.62 8.66 -2.23
CA PRO A 11 11.21 7.27 -2.21
C PRO A 11 10.08 7.01 -1.20
N GLY A 12 8.93 6.58 -1.71
CA GLY A 12 7.74 6.34 -0.89
C GLY A 12 7.14 7.58 -0.22
N GLY A 13 7.50 8.80 -0.64
CA GLY A 13 6.97 10.05 -0.08
C GLY A 13 7.18 10.20 1.44
N LEU A 14 8.22 9.56 1.98
CA LEU A 14 8.53 9.56 3.42
C LEU A 14 8.70 10.98 3.95
N GLY A 15 8.11 11.27 5.11
CA GLY A 15 8.09 12.61 5.71
C GLY A 15 7.15 13.60 5.03
N VAL A 16 7.14 13.68 3.69
CA VAL A 16 6.29 14.63 2.96
C VAL A 16 4.82 14.25 3.01
N GLN A 17 4.49 12.97 2.81
CA GLN A 17 3.11 12.50 2.87
C GLN A 17 2.53 12.71 4.28
N GLU A 18 3.25 12.25 5.30
CA GLU A 18 2.83 12.33 6.70
C GLU A 18 2.74 13.77 7.18
N GLY A 19 3.77 14.58 6.91
CA GLY A 19 3.81 15.98 7.28
C GLY A 19 2.71 16.80 6.61
N SER A 20 2.43 16.51 5.34
CA SER A 20 1.31 17.16 4.63
C SER A 20 -0.04 16.76 5.23
N MET A 21 -0.25 15.49 5.58
CA MET A 21 -1.52 15.05 6.19
C MET A 21 -1.69 15.59 7.60
N ALA A 22 -0.67 15.42 8.45
CA ALA A 22 -0.68 15.91 9.82
C ALA A 22 -0.82 17.44 9.87
N GLY A 23 -0.14 18.16 8.97
CA GLY A 23 -0.23 19.61 8.84
C GLY A 23 -1.64 20.06 8.45
N ILE A 24 -2.26 19.44 7.45
CA ILE A 24 -3.65 19.76 7.06
C ILE A 24 -4.62 19.46 8.19
N TYR A 25 -4.51 18.30 8.84
CA TYR A 25 -5.40 17.95 9.97
C TYR A 25 -5.23 18.91 11.15
N ALA A 26 -4.00 19.33 11.46
CA ALA A 26 -3.74 20.34 12.49
C ALA A 26 -4.37 21.69 12.13
N LEU A 27 -4.29 22.12 10.85
CA LEU A 27 -4.96 23.33 10.37
C LEU A 27 -6.49 23.24 10.45
N LEU A 28 -7.05 22.03 10.36
CA LEU A 28 -8.47 21.75 10.55
C LEU A 28 -8.87 21.65 12.03
N GLY A 29 -7.95 21.93 12.96
CA GLY A 29 -8.21 21.94 14.40
C GLY A 29 -8.05 20.59 15.10
N VAL A 30 -7.57 19.55 14.41
CA VAL A 30 -7.24 18.27 15.04
C VAL A 30 -5.96 18.43 15.88
N PRO A 31 -5.92 17.93 17.13
CA PRO A 31 -4.68 17.95 17.91
C PRO A 31 -3.53 17.30 17.14
N PHE A 32 -2.36 17.95 17.10
CA PHE A 32 -1.24 17.51 16.27
C PHE A 32 -0.81 16.06 16.53
N GLN A 33 -0.85 15.61 17.78
CA GLN A 33 -0.56 14.22 18.16
C GLN A 33 -1.52 13.23 17.50
N GLN A 34 -2.82 13.55 17.46
CA GLN A 34 -3.83 12.73 16.80
C GLN A 34 -3.69 12.79 15.28
N ALA A 35 -3.37 13.96 14.72
CA ALA A 35 -3.14 14.15 13.30
C ALA A 35 -1.96 13.32 12.78
N VAL A 36 -0.85 13.29 13.52
CA VAL A 36 0.33 12.45 13.22
C VAL A 36 -0.03 10.97 13.34
N LEU A 37 -0.75 10.57 14.39
CA LEU A 37 -1.20 9.19 14.56
C LEU A 37 -2.07 8.74 13.38
N ALA A 38 -3.03 9.56 12.96
CA ALA A 38 -3.89 9.28 11.82
C ALA A 38 -3.10 9.13 10.51
N ALA A 39 -2.10 9.98 10.28
CA ALA A 39 -1.24 9.90 9.11
C ALA A 39 -0.43 8.57 9.08
N VAL A 40 0.20 8.21 10.20
CA VAL A 40 0.93 6.94 10.34
C VAL A 40 0.01 5.73 10.15
N LEU A 41 -1.19 5.75 10.73
CA LEU A 41 -2.17 4.69 10.56
C LEU A 41 -2.62 4.55 9.11
N PHE A 42 -2.89 5.68 8.43
CA PHE A 42 -3.20 5.69 7.01
C PHE A 42 -2.10 4.98 6.22
N ARG A 43 -0.83 5.29 6.50
CA ARG A 43 0.32 4.65 5.85
C ARG A 43 0.30 3.13 6.03
N ILE A 44 0.13 2.65 7.26
CA ILE A 44 0.11 1.21 7.55
C ILE A 44 -1.03 0.54 6.80
N VAL A 45 -2.26 1.04 6.93
CA VAL A 45 -3.43 0.41 6.29
C VAL A 45 -3.30 0.43 4.77
N TYR A 46 -2.89 1.57 4.20
CA TYR A 46 -2.79 1.75 2.76
C TYR A 46 -1.71 0.88 2.11
N TYR A 47 -0.62 0.54 2.80
CA TYR A 47 0.38 -0.39 2.27
C TYR A 47 0.08 -1.86 2.58
N PHE A 48 -0.34 -2.17 3.80
CA PHE A 48 -0.51 -3.55 4.23
C PHE A 48 -1.78 -4.19 3.66
N VAL A 49 -2.90 -3.47 3.59
CA VAL A 49 -4.15 -4.06 3.09
C VAL A 49 -4.01 -4.49 1.63
N PRO A 50 -3.57 -3.63 0.69
CA PRO A 50 -3.40 -4.04 -0.70
C PRO A 50 -2.34 -5.14 -0.86
N TYR A 51 -1.28 -5.11 -0.07
CA TYR A 51 -0.27 -6.17 -0.07
C TYR A 51 -0.87 -7.52 0.33
N LEU A 52 -1.61 -7.58 1.43
CA LEU A 52 -2.24 -8.82 1.91
C LEU A 52 -3.30 -9.34 0.94
N VAL A 53 -4.10 -8.44 0.37
CA VAL A 53 -5.06 -8.79 -0.69
C VAL A 53 -4.32 -9.36 -1.90
N SER A 54 -3.28 -8.67 -2.39
CA SER A 54 -2.50 -9.13 -3.55
C SER A 54 -1.86 -10.49 -3.29
N LEU A 55 -1.32 -10.71 -2.08
CA LEU A 55 -0.75 -11.99 -1.69
C LEU A 55 -1.79 -13.11 -1.64
N ALA A 56 -3.00 -12.83 -1.15
CA ALA A 56 -4.09 -13.81 -1.13
C ALA A 56 -4.51 -14.20 -2.56
N PHE A 57 -4.65 -13.23 -3.46
CA PHE A 57 -4.94 -13.47 -4.88
C PHE A 57 -3.81 -14.24 -5.57
N TYR A 58 -2.55 -13.86 -5.34
CA TYR A 58 -1.39 -14.53 -5.90
C TYR A 58 -1.31 -16.00 -5.45
N ARG A 59 -1.51 -16.27 -4.16
CA ARG A 59 -1.57 -17.65 -3.62
C ARG A 59 -2.70 -18.46 -4.23
N ARG A 60 -3.86 -17.85 -4.48
CA ARG A 60 -4.99 -18.51 -5.15
C ARG A 60 -4.64 -18.86 -6.60
N MET A 61 -3.99 -17.95 -7.33
CA MET A 61 -3.55 -18.18 -8.71
C MET A 61 -2.53 -19.32 -8.80
N LEU A 62 -1.53 -19.34 -7.91
CA LEU A 62 -0.51 -20.39 -7.92
C LEU A 62 -1.07 -21.79 -7.66
N ARG A 63 -2.13 -21.89 -6.85
CA ARG A 63 -2.82 -23.16 -6.59
C ARG A 63 -3.66 -23.66 -7.77
N GLN A 64 -3.90 -22.82 -8.78
CA GLN A 64 -4.67 -23.17 -9.97
C GLN A 64 -3.79 -23.54 -11.17
N LEU A 65 -2.46 -23.50 -11.02
CA LEU A 65 -1.53 -23.97 -12.05
C LEU A 65 -1.59 -25.52 -12.13
N PRO A 66 -1.92 -26.11 -13.29
CA PRO A 66 -1.88 -27.56 -13.48
C PRO A 66 -0.48 -28.11 -13.21
N ALA A 67 -0.41 -29.33 -12.65
CA ALA A 67 0.86 -30.00 -12.43
C ALA A 67 1.65 -30.11 -13.76
N PRO A 68 2.98 -29.92 -13.74
CA PRO A 68 3.82 -29.86 -14.95
C PRO A 68 3.76 -31.14 -15.80
N GLU A 69 3.32 -32.28 -15.24
CA GLU A 69 3.13 -33.53 -15.99
C GLU A 69 2.06 -33.43 -17.09
N THR A 70 1.05 -32.57 -16.94
CA THR A 70 -0.03 -32.41 -17.94
C THR A 70 0.33 -31.43 -19.07
N ALA A 71 1.36 -30.60 -18.90
CA ALA A 71 1.76 -29.61 -19.89
C ALA A 71 2.61 -30.20 -21.03
N GLY A 72 3.32 -31.31 -20.78
CA GLY A 72 4.12 -32.01 -21.79
C GLY A 72 3.34 -32.98 -22.69
N ALA A 73 2.07 -33.28 -22.37
CA ALA A 73 1.23 -34.19 -23.12
C ALA A 73 0.37 -33.50 -24.20
N ILE A 74 0.53 -32.18 -24.39
CA ILE A 74 -0.24 -31.35 -25.31
C ILE A 74 0.69 -30.75 -26.40
N GLU A 75 1.77 -31.44 -26.76
CA GLU A 75 2.49 -31.17 -28.01
C GLU A 75 2.05 -32.19 -29.08
N PRO A 76 1.45 -31.76 -30.21
CA PRO A 76 1.11 -32.61 -31.35
C PRO A 76 2.31 -32.94 -32.24
#